data_AF-A0A958INA2-F1
#
_entry.id   AF-A0A958INA2-F1
#
_cell.length_a   1.000
_cell.length_b   1.000
_cell.length_c   1.000
_cell.angle_alpha   90.00
_cell.angle_beta   90.00
_cell.angle_gamma   90.00
#
_symmetry.space_group_name_H-M   'P 1'
#
loop_
_entity.id
_entity.type
_entity.pdbx_description
1 polymer ?
#
loop_
_entity_poly.entity_id
_entity_poly.type
_entity_poly.pdbx_seq_one_letter_code
_entity_poly.pdbx_strand_id
1 'polypeptide(L)'
;TEMVMGLDLVKLQIEVAEGSPLPFVQEDLKPRGWAFECRINAEDVFNNFVPTTGKITHLKLPEGPGVRVDSGIAANSEISRYYDPMAGKLIVWAEDRNSAIKRMKRALEEFQIEGIKTTIPFCLLVLDHPSFIDGSFTTKFVDNYWAELQSKSAIDPEIAEVIAVAVAHHRDAQKMPQNGVAHAKQLPPASTWKLQMIK
;
A
#
# COMPACT_ATOMS: atom_id res chain seq x y z
N THR A 1 8.77 18.18 -8.52
CA THR A 1 8.86 19.52 -9.15
C THR A 1 7.61 20.35 -8.89
N GLU A 2 6.44 19.91 -9.36
CA GLU A 2 5.16 20.64 -9.20
C GLU A 2 4.93 21.11 -7.76
N MET A 3 5.11 20.21 -6.79
CA MET A 3 4.89 20.50 -5.38
C MET A 3 5.76 21.64 -4.82
N VAL A 4 7.00 21.82 -5.32
CA VAL A 4 7.91 22.86 -4.82
C VAL A 4 7.82 24.15 -5.63
N MET A 5 7.46 24.06 -6.91
CA MET A 5 7.31 25.23 -7.78
C MET A 5 5.91 25.84 -7.73
N GLY A 6 4.89 25.09 -7.30
CA GLY A 6 3.50 25.53 -7.33
C GLY A 6 2.94 25.64 -8.75
N LEU A 7 3.51 24.89 -9.70
CA LEU A 7 3.10 24.87 -11.10
C LEU A 7 2.45 23.53 -11.44
N ASP A 8 1.40 23.58 -12.25
CA ASP A 8 0.79 22.43 -12.89
C ASP A 8 1.39 22.27 -14.29
N LEU A 9 2.26 21.27 -14.46
CA LEU A 9 2.99 21.10 -15.72
C LEU A 9 2.08 20.56 -16.82
N VAL A 10 1.07 19.75 -16.49
CA VAL A 10 0.14 19.19 -17.47
C VAL A 10 -0.74 20.30 -18.04
N LYS A 11 -1.25 21.18 -17.17
CA LYS A 11 -2.00 22.36 -17.61
C LYS A 11 -1.15 23.26 -18.52
N LEU A 12 0.08 23.58 -18.09
CA LEU A 12 0.99 24.42 -18.88
C LEU A 12 1.31 23.80 -20.25
N GLN A 13 1.46 22.47 -20.32
CA GLN A 13 1.67 21.77 -21.58
C GLN A 13 0.50 21.97 -22.54
N ILE A 14 -0.74 21.89 -22.05
CA ILE A 14 -1.95 22.12 -22.86
C ILE A 14 -2.00 23.58 -23.34
N GLU A 15 -1.80 24.54 -22.44
CA GLU A 15 -1.86 25.98 -22.77
C GLU A 15 -0.81 26.35 -23.84
N VAL A 16 0.42 25.83 -23.71
CA VAL A 16 1.49 26.05 -24.70
C VAL A 16 1.16 25.37 -26.02
N ALA A 17 0.59 24.17 -26.01
CA ALA A 17 0.17 23.47 -27.22
C ALA A 17 -0.95 24.22 -27.97
N GLU A 18 -1.79 24.97 -27.26
CA GLU A 18 -2.80 25.87 -27.83
C GLU A 18 -2.23 27.23 -28.30
N GLY A 19 -0.92 27.44 -28.16
CA GLY A 19 -0.22 28.65 -28.59
C GLY A 19 -0.11 29.75 -27.54
N SER A 20 -0.50 29.49 -26.28
CA SER A 20 -0.31 30.46 -25.19
C SER A 20 1.17 30.60 -24.82
N PRO A 21 1.64 31.79 -24.45
CA PRO A 21 2.97 31.96 -23.88
C PRO A 21 3.03 31.38 -22.46
N LEU A 22 4.24 31.14 -21.94
CA LEU A 22 4.42 30.78 -20.54
C LEU A 22 3.98 31.95 -19.63
N PRO A 23 3.25 31.68 -18.53
CA PRO A 23 2.68 32.73 -17.66
C PRO A 23 3.67 33.27 -16.62
N PHE A 24 4.98 33.01 -16.78
CA PHE A 24 6.04 33.39 -15.85
C PHE A 24 7.36 33.62 -16.58
N VAL A 25 8.25 34.37 -15.95
CA VAL A 25 9.66 34.47 -16.32
C VAL A 25 10.53 33.65 -15.37
N GLN A 26 11.82 33.50 -15.68
CA GLN A 26 12.75 32.66 -14.91
C GLN A 26 12.87 33.14 -13.45
N GLU A 27 12.78 34.45 -13.23
CA GLU A 27 12.90 35.10 -11.91
C GLU A 27 11.71 34.80 -10.98
N ASP A 28 10.56 34.42 -11.53
CA ASP A 28 9.36 34.03 -10.77
C ASP A 28 9.50 32.63 -10.16
N LEU A 29 10.37 31.78 -10.73
CA LEU A 29 10.52 30.37 -10.37
C LEU A 29 11.37 30.18 -9.12
N LYS A 30 10.73 30.25 -7.96
CA LYS A 30 11.37 30.07 -6.64
C LYS A 30 10.85 28.81 -5.97
N PRO A 31 11.65 27.72 -5.89
CA PRO A 31 11.21 26.51 -5.22
C PRO A 31 11.01 26.80 -3.72
N ARG A 32 9.92 26.28 -3.16
CA ARG A 32 9.60 26.37 -1.73
C ARG A 32 9.44 24.98 -1.14
N GLY A 33 10.10 24.77 0.00
CA GLY A 33 10.05 23.51 0.72
C GLY A 33 10.78 22.37 0.00
N TRP A 34 10.41 21.15 0.37
CA TRP A 34 10.99 19.89 -0.11
C TRP A 34 9.87 18.94 -0.48
N ALA A 35 10.07 18.19 -1.55
CA ALA A 35 9.15 17.14 -1.96
C ALA A 35 9.88 15.82 -2.23
N PHE A 36 9.24 14.72 -1.87
CA PHE A 36 9.66 13.36 -2.21
C PHE A 36 8.55 12.68 -3.01
N GLU A 37 8.95 11.80 -3.92
CA GLU A 37 8.07 10.90 -4.65
C GLU A 37 8.59 9.48 -4.48
N CYS A 38 7.70 8.57 -4.08
CA CYS A 38 7.94 7.12 -4.09
C CYS A 38 7.05 6.48 -5.14
N ARG A 39 7.63 5.61 -5.98
CA ARG A 39 6.88 4.76 -6.89
C ARG A 39 6.42 3.52 -6.13
N ILE A 40 5.11 3.34 -6.07
CA ILE A 40 4.48 2.18 -5.47
C ILE A 40 4.27 1.17 -6.59
N ASN A 41 5.22 0.26 -6.74
CA ASN A 41 5.18 -0.79 -7.74
C ASN A 41 4.68 -2.09 -7.10
N ALA A 42 3.96 -2.89 -7.89
CA ALA A 42 3.57 -4.24 -7.55
C ALA A 42 4.77 -5.19 -7.73
N GLU A 43 5.71 -5.18 -6.78
CA GLU A 43 6.95 -5.95 -6.83
C GLU A 43 7.24 -6.64 -5.49
N ASP A 44 7.84 -7.83 -5.55
CA ASP A 44 8.32 -8.56 -4.38
C ASP A 44 9.77 -8.15 -4.07
N VAL A 45 9.90 -7.08 -3.28
CA VAL A 45 11.17 -6.48 -2.85
C VAL A 45 12.18 -7.53 -2.38
N PHE A 46 11.77 -8.46 -1.52
CA PHE A 46 12.67 -9.44 -0.92
C PHE A 46 12.97 -10.65 -1.81
N ASN A 47 12.27 -10.77 -2.93
CA ASN A 47 12.55 -11.73 -3.97
C ASN A 47 13.10 -11.03 -5.22
N ASN A 48 14.11 -10.17 -5.03
CA ASN A 48 14.81 -9.47 -6.10
C ASN A 48 13.88 -8.60 -6.99
N PHE A 49 12.91 -7.91 -6.37
CA PHE A 49 11.99 -6.99 -7.03
C PHE A 49 11.21 -7.62 -8.20
N VAL A 50 10.95 -8.93 -8.16
CA VAL A 50 10.15 -9.56 -9.22
C VAL A 50 8.74 -8.96 -9.25
N PRO A 51 8.19 -8.62 -10.43
CA PRO A 51 6.84 -8.11 -10.54
C PRO A 51 5.82 -9.10 -9.97
N THR A 52 4.78 -8.55 -9.34
CA THR A 52 3.64 -9.31 -8.83
C THR A 52 2.39 -8.88 -9.56
N THR A 53 1.58 -9.85 -9.95
CA THR A 53 0.27 -9.63 -10.55
C THR A 53 -0.81 -10.13 -9.61
N GLY A 54 -2.00 -9.58 -9.73
CA GLY A 54 -3.11 -10.02 -8.90
C GLY A 54 -4.16 -8.95 -8.72
N LYS A 55 -5.20 -9.32 -7.99
CA LYS A 55 -6.31 -8.44 -7.68
C LYS A 55 -6.06 -7.73 -6.37
N ILE A 56 -6.25 -6.41 -6.37
CA ILE A 56 -6.19 -5.59 -5.16
C ILE A 56 -7.46 -5.85 -4.35
N THR A 57 -7.32 -6.58 -3.24
CA THR A 57 -8.47 -6.96 -2.38
C THR A 57 -8.88 -5.86 -1.44
N HIS A 58 -7.93 -5.03 -1.03
CA HIS A 58 -8.16 -3.86 -0.20
C HIS A 58 -7.24 -2.72 -0.64
N LEU A 59 -7.77 -1.49 -0.62
CA LEU A 59 -7.02 -0.29 -0.94
C LEU A 59 -7.47 0.84 0.00
N LYS A 60 -6.51 1.39 0.75
CA LYS A 60 -6.65 2.63 1.51
C LYS A 60 -5.48 3.53 1.16
N LEU A 61 -5.78 4.63 0.48
CA LEU A 61 -4.77 5.62 0.10
C LEU A 61 -4.49 6.56 1.29
N PRO A 62 -3.23 7.01 1.47
CA PRO A 62 -2.91 7.99 2.48
C PRO A 62 -3.44 9.37 2.07
N GLU A 63 -3.82 10.14 3.07
CA GLU A 63 -4.38 11.48 2.89
C GLU A 63 -3.72 12.49 3.84
N GLY A 64 -4.16 13.74 3.76
CA GLY A 64 -3.80 14.82 4.68
C GLY A 64 -2.85 15.86 4.09
N PRO A 65 -2.47 16.86 4.91
CA PRO A 65 -1.73 18.02 4.44
C PRO A 65 -0.38 17.65 3.82
N GLY A 66 -0.15 18.14 2.60
CA GLY A 66 1.09 17.92 1.86
C GLY A 66 1.27 16.48 1.39
N VAL A 67 0.20 15.67 1.32
CA VAL A 67 0.21 14.35 0.69
C VAL A 67 -0.62 14.37 -0.58
N ARG A 68 -0.06 13.83 -1.66
CA ARG A 68 -0.71 13.67 -2.96
C ARG A 68 -0.48 12.24 -3.44
N VAL A 69 -1.52 11.62 -3.97
CA VAL A 69 -1.45 10.29 -4.59
C VAL A 69 -1.91 10.41 -6.03
N ASP A 70 -1.03 10.04 -6.95
CA ASP A 70 -1.37 9.86 -8.36
C ASP A 70 -1.50 8.36 -8.61
N SER A 71 -2.71 7.88 -8.85
CA SER A 71 -2.96 6.44 -9.02
C SER A 71 -4.07 6.18 -10.04
N GLY A 72 -3.97 5.06 -10.76
CA GLY A 72 -4.99 4.55 -11.67
C GLY A 72 -5.68 3.28 -11.16
N ILE A 73 -5.45 2.88 -9.90
CA ILE A 73 -6.04 1.68 -9.29
C ILE A 73 -7.18 2.04 -8.33
N ALA A 74 -8.06 1.06 -8.13
CA ALA A 74 -9.12 1.08 -7.14
C ALA A 74 -9.16 -0.28 -6.41
N ALA A 75 -9.94 -0.36 -5.33
CA ALA A 75 -10.28 -1.65 -4.75
C ALA A 75 -10.91 -2.55 -5.83
N ASN A 76 -10.50 -3.81 -5.90
CA ASN A 76 -10.82 -4.79 -6.93
C ASN A 76 -10.18 -4.60 -8.30
N SER A 77 -9.32 -3.60 -8.52
CA SER A 77 -8.48 -3.52 -9.73
C SER A 77 -7.53 -4.72 -9.82
N GLU A 78 -7.21 -5.12 -11.05
CA GLU A 78 -6.23 -6.17 -11.34
C GLU A 78 -4.94 -5.56 -11.88
N ILE A 79 -3.81 -5.88 -11.25
CA ILE A 79 -2.49 -5.62 -11.80
C ILE A 79 -2.17 -6.72 -12.80
N SER A 80 -2.14 -6.37 -14.08
CA SER A 80 -1.87 -7.31 -15.17
C SER A 80 -0.37 -7.47 -15.44
N ARG A 81 -0.01 -8.57 -16.11
CA ARG A 81 1.36 -8.82 -16.57
C ARG A 81 1.78 -8.03 -17.81
N TYR A 82 0.86 -7.29 -18.43
CA TYR A 82 1.06 -6.70 -19.76
C TYR A 82 1.60 -5.28 -19.72
N TYR A 83 1.55 -4.63 -18.56
CA TYR A 83 1.97 -3.25 -18.37
C TYR A 83 3.01 -3.14 -17.26
N ASP A 84 3.52 -1.93 -17.08
CA ASP A 84 4.41 -1.60 -15.97
C ASP A 84 3.74 -1.90 -14.61
N PRO A 85 4.47 -2.42 -13.60
CA PRO A 85 3.90 -2.79 -12.31
C PRO A 85 3.52 -1.60 -11.42
N MET A 86 3.69 -0.35 -11.86
CA MET A 86 3.36 0.82 -11.05
C MET A 86 1.86 0.91 -10.74
N ALA A 87 1.54 0.75 -9.45
CA ALA A 87 0.20 0.93 -8.90
C ALA A 87 -0.09 2.41 -8.61
N GLY A 88 0.93 3.21 -8.31
CA GLY A 88 0.78 4.64 -8.13
C GLY A 88 2.06 5.34 -7.74
N LYS A 89 1.97 6.67 -7.62
CA LYS A 89 3.02 7.51 -7.07
C LYS A 89 2.51 8.13 -5.79
N LEU A 90 3.28 8.00 -4.71
CA LEU A 90 3.05 8.70 -3.48
C LEU A 90 3.98 9.91 -3.44
N ILE A 91 3.41 11.11 -3.40
CA ILE A 91 4.14 12.36 -3.37
C ILE A 91 3.85 13.06 -2.05
N VAL A 92 4.89 13.57 -1.40
CA VAL A 92 4.74 14.45 -0.25
C VAL A 92 5.48 15.76 -0.44
N TRP A 93 5.04 16.78 0.28
CA TRP A 93 5.71 18.07 0.39
C TRP A 93 5.81 18.50 1.84
N ALA A 94 6.89 19.19 2.22
CA ALA A 94 7.09 19.82 3.52
C ALA A 94 7.93 21.11 3.40
N GLU A 95 8.05 21.85 4.50
CA GLU A 95 8.91 23.04 4.58
C GLU A 95 10.41 22.72 4.55
N ASP A 96 10.83 21.56 5.04
CA ASP A 96 12.21 21.09 5.01
C ASP A 96 12.32 19.59 4.71
N ARG A 97 13.53 19.14 4.37
CA ARG A 97 13.83 17.76 3.97
C ARG A 97 13.44 16.73 5.03
N ASN A 98 13.77 16.98 6.29
CA ASN A 98 13.52 16.03 7.38
C ASN A 98 12.03 15.91 7.65
N SER A 99 11.31 17.03 7.60
CA SER A 99 9.84 17.03 7.69
C SER A 99 9.19 16.30 6.51
N ALA A 100 9.75 16.41 5.30
CA ALA A 100 9.27 15.67 4.14
C ALA A 100 9.53 14.16 4.28
N ILE A 101 10.69 13.74 4.82
CA ILE A 101 10.98 12.33 5.14
C ILE A 101 9.95 11.79 6.14
N LYS A 102 9.74 12.49 7.27
CA LYS A 102 8.78 12.08 8.29
C LYS A 102 7.36 11.96 7.72
N ARG A 103 6.95 12.92 6.87
CA ARG A 103 5.65 12.89 6.21
C ARG A 103 5.54 11.72 5.23
N MET A 104 6.59 11.43 4.47
CA MET A 104 6.61 10.28 3.54
C MET A 104 6.48 8.96 4.30
N LYS A 105 7.22 8.79 5.40
CA LYS A 105 7.12 7.59 6.25
C LYS A 105 5.69 7.36 6.74
N ARG A 106 5.08 8.38 7.36
CA ARG A 106 3.68 8.32 7.81
C ARG A 106 2.73 7.94 6.66
N ALA A 107 2.89 8.59 5.51
CA ALA A 107 2.01 8.35 4.37
C ALA A 107 2.20 6.92 3.79
N LEU A 108 3.41 6.37 3.79
CA LEU A 108 3.68 4.99 3.41
C LEU A 108 3.07 3.99 4.42
N GLU A 109 3.14 4.27 5.72
CA GLU A 109 2.54 3.44 6.78
C GLU A 109 1.00 3.45 6.72
N GLU A 110 0.39 4.55 6.29
CA GLU A 110 -1.06 4.68 6.07
C GLU A 110 -1.52 4.08 4.73
N PHE A 111 -0.62 3.89 3.77
CA PHE A 111 -0.93 3.32 2.45
C PHE A 111 -1.12 1.81 2.57
N GLN A 112 -2.38 1.37 2.60
CA GLN A 112 -2.73 -0.05 2.67
C GLN A 112 -3.14 -0.56 1.31
N ILE A 113 -2.44 -1.58 0.83
CA ILE A 113 -2.74 -2.28 -0.42
C ILE A 113 -2.54 -3.77 -0.18
N GLU A 114 -3.60 -4.54 -0.38
CA GLU A 114 -3.62 -5.98 -0.14
C GLU A 114 -3.92 -6.76 -1.43
N GLY A 115 -3.52 -8.03 -1.45
CA GLY A 115 -3.67 -8.93 -2.59
C GLY A 115 -2.49 -8.95 -3.55
N ILE A 116 -1.55 -8.01 -3.41
CA ILE A 116 -0.28 -7.95 -4.14
C ILE A 116 0.85 -7.52 -3.19
N LYS A 117 2.10 -7.81 -3.55
CA LYS A 117 3.27 -7.26 -2.85
C LYS A 117 3.65 -5.93 -3.48
N THR A 118 4.26 -5.04 -2.70
CA THR A 118 4.66 -3.73 -3.19
C THR A 118 6.04 -3.29 -2.72
N THR A 119 6.53 -2.21 -3.33
CA THR A 119 7.77 -1.51 -2.95
C THR A 119 7.69 -0.69 -1.67
N ILE A 120 6.52 -0.59 -1.01
CA ILE A 120 6.34 0.20 0.22
C ILE A 120 7.37 -0.16 1.32
N PRO A 121 7.62 -1.44 1.65
CA PRO A 121 8.60 -1.80 2.67
C PRO A 121 10.01 -1.34 2.31
N PHE A 122 10.39 -1.42 1.03
CA PHE A 122 11.67 -0.91 0.56
C PHE A 122 11.78 0.60 0.77
N CYS A 123 10.77 1.37 0.38
CA CYS A 123 10.77 2.82 0.56
C CYS A 123 10.93 3.21 2.03
N LEU A 124 10.27 2.51 2.96
CA LEU A 124 10.42 2.73 4.40
C LEU A 124 11.86 2.47 4.88
N LEU A 125 12.46 1.35 4.46
CA LEU A 125 13.85 1.03 4.81
C LEU A 125 14.84 2.08 4.29
N VAL A 126 14.64 2.59 3.07
CA VAL A 126 15.46 3.66 2.49
C VAL A 126 15.31 4.95 3.29
N LEU A 127 14.09 5.34 3.64
CA LEU A 127 13.81 6.57 4.40
C LEU A 127 14.40 6.55 5.82
N ASP A 128 14.65 5.36 6.37
CA ASP A 128 15.30 5.17 7.67
C ASP A 128 16.82 5.03 7.60
N HIS A 129 17.39 4.95 6.40
CA HIS A 129 18.82 4.80 6.25
C HIS A 129 19.56 6.14 6.50
N PRO A 130 20.60 6.17 7.36
CA PRO A 130 21.32 7.40 7.69
C PRO A 130 21.83 8.17 6.46
N SER A 131 22.45 7.47 5.51
CA SER A 131 22.94 8.09 4.26
C SER A 131 21.84 8.64 3.36
N PHE A 132 20.60 8.16 3.51
CA PHE A 132 19.47 8.80 2.82
C PHE A 132 19.01 10.04 3.60
N ILE A 133 19.02 10.01 4.94
CA ILE A 133 18.59 11.13 5.80
C ILE A 133 19.54 12.33 5.75
N ASP A 134 20.85 12.11 5.66
CA ASP A 134 21.84 13.19 5.51
C ASP A 134 22.02 13.64 4.05
N GLY A 135 21.55 12.84 3.08
CA GLY A 135 21.68 13.12 1.66
C GLY A 135 23.02 12.68 1.04
N SER A 136 23.87 11.97 1.78
CA SER A 136 25.16 11.48 1.30
C SER A 136 25.02 10.12 0.60
N PHE A 137 24.25 10.09 -0.48
CA PHE A 137 24.06 8.88 -1.29
C PHE A 137 24.39 9.12 -2.76
N THR A 138 24.59 8.03 -3.48
CA THR A 138 24.88 8.04 -4.92
C THR A 138 23.92 7.12 -5.65
N THR A 139 24.04 7.03 -6.98
CA THR A 139 23.29 6.06 -7.79
C THR A 139 23.56 4.60 -7.40
N LYS A 140 24.65 4.32 -6.67
CA LYS A 140 24.98 2.99 -6.15
C LYS A 140 24.42 2.71 -4.76
N PHE A 141 23.52 3.56 -4.23
CA PHE A 141 22.98 3.40 -2.88
C PHE A 141 22.40 1.99 -2.66
N VAL A 142 21.54 1.52 -3.55
CA VAL A 142 20.91 0.20 -3.42
C VAL A 142 21.98 -0.88 -3.48
N ASP A 143 22.87 -0.87 -4.48
CA ASP A 143 23.95 -1.85 -4.62
C ASP A 143 24.84 -1.94 -3.36
N ASN A 144 25.12 -0.79 -2.74
CA ASN A 144 26.00 -0.71 -1.58
C ASN A 144 25.33 -1.15 -0.27
N TYR A 145 24.03 -0.89 -0.12
CA TYR A 145 23.32 -1.04 1.16
C TYR A 145 22.24 -2.13 1.13
N TRP A 146 22.01 -2.82 0.02
CA TRP A 146 20.92 -3.79 -0.10
C TRP A 146 20.94 -4.89 0.97
N ALA A 147 22.11 -5.50 1.21
CA ALA A 147 22.25 -6.54 2.23
C ALA A 147 21.93 -6.02 3.65
N GLU A 148 22.26 -4.76 3.95
CA GLU A 148 21.91 -4.11 5.22
C GLU A 148 20.41 -3.83 5.33
N LEU A 149 19.79 -3.33 4.25
CA LEU A 149 18.35 -3.06 4.22
C LEU A 149 17.54 -4.36 4.41
N GLN A 150 17.99 -5.46 3.80
CA GLN A 150 17.37 -6.77 3.96
C GLN A 150 17.44 -7.27 5.41
N SER A 151 18.57 -7.11 6.10
CA SER A 151 18.72 -7.60 7.47
C SER A 151 17.79 -6.89 8.47
N LYS A 152 17.50 -5.61 8.26
CA LYS A 152 16.56 -4.81 9.07
C LYS A 152 15.09 -5.21 8.89
N SER A 153 14.76 -5.90 7.78
CA SER A 153 13.40 -6.35 7.50
C SER A 153 13.07 -7.73 8.09
N ALA A 154 14.07 -8.43 8.62
CA ALA A 154 13.86 -9.74 9.23
C ALA A 154 13.02 -9.61 10.49
N ILE A 155 11.92 -10.36 10.56
CA ILE A 155 11.09 -10.47 11.76
C ILE A 155 11.94 -11.15 12.83
N ASP A 156 11.96 -10.57 14.04
CA ASP A 156 12.59 -11.19 15.20
C ASP A 156 12.02 -12.61 15.40
N PRO A 157 12.86 -13.66 15.51
CA PRO A 157 12.41 -15.03 15.75
C PRO A 157 11.40 -15.17 16.90
N GLU A 158 11.55 -14.40 17.97
CA GLU A 158 10.60 -14.42 19.11
C GLU A 158 9.24 -13.86 18.71
N ILE A 159 9.21 -12.78 17.91
CA ILE A 159 7.97 -12.20 17.39
C ILE A 159 7.31 -13.16 16.40
N ALA A 160 8.10 -13.79 15.53
CA ALA A 160 7.60 -14.77 14.57
C ALA A 160 6.94 -15.98 15.27
N GLU A 161 7.53 -16.45 16.38
CA GLU A 161 6.96 -17.52 17.20
C GLU A 161 5.63 -17.09 17.84
N VAL A 162 5.56 -15.90 18.44
CA VAL A 162 4.33 -15.37 19.02
C VAL A 162 3.23 -15.22 17.96
N ILE A 163 3.56 -14.69 16.78
CA ILE A 163 2.61 -14.59 15.65
C ILE A 163 2.14 -15.97 15.23
N ALA A 164 3.03 -16.95 15.08
CA ALA A 164 2.68 -18.31 14.68
C ALA A 164 1.72 -18.97 15.68
N VAL A 165 1.99 -18.83 17.00
CA VAL A 165 1.12 -19.33 18.08
C VAL A 165 -0.24 -18.65 18.04
N ALA A 166 -0.30 -17.32 17.90
CA ALA A 166 -1.55 -16.57 17.82
C ALA A 166 -2.40 -16.98 16.60
N VAL A 167 -1.77 -17.15 15.43
CA VAL A 167 -2.43 -17.62 14.21
C VAL A 167 -2.95 -19.05 14.36
N ALA A 168 -2.17 -19.94 14.99
CA ALA A 168 -2.60 -21.30 15.27
C ALA A 168 -3.83 -21.33 16.20
N HIS A 169 -3.78 -20.60 17.31
CA HIS A 169 -4.91 -20.48 18.24
C HIS A 169 -6.16 -19.90 17.58
N HIS A 170 -6.02 -18.87 16.73
CA HIS A 170 -7.16 -18.28 16.04
C HIS A 170 -7.79 -19.26 15.04
N ARG A 171 -6.98 -20.02 14.30
CA ARG A 171 -7.46 -21.07 13.38
C ARG A 171 -8.20 -22.18 14.13
N ASP A 172 -7.71 -22.60 15.29
CA ASP A 172 -8.36 -23.63 16.10
C ASP A 172 -9.66 -23.12 16.73
N ALA A 173 -9.71 -21.85 17.13
CA ALA A 173 -10.94 -21.21 17.60
C ALA A 173 -12.01 -21.09 16.51
N GLN A 174 -11.62 -20.84 15.25
CA GLN A 174 -12.56 -20.81 14.11
C GLN A 174 -13.02 -22.21 13.66
N LYS A 175 -12.28 -23.27 14.00
CA LYS A 175 -12.65 -24.67 13.72
C LYS A 175 -13.62 -25.26 14.75
N MET A 176 -13.89 -24.57 15.87
CA MET A 176 -14.94 -25.02 16.78
C MET A 176 -16.27 -25.00 16.02
N PRO A 177 -16.95 -26.15 15.87
CA PRO A 177 -18.26 -26.14 15.25
C PRO A 177 -19.16 -25.21 16.07
N GLN A 178 -19.91 -24.34 15.39
CA GLN A 178 -21.14 -23.85 15.97
C GLN A 178 -21.95 -25.11 16.29
N ASN A 179 -21.90 -25.56 17.54
CA ASN A 179 -22.74 -26.66 18.00
C ASN A 179 -24.15 -26.27 17.60
N GLY A 180 -24.67 -27.00 16.61
CA GLY A 180 -26.02 -26.82 16.14
C GLY A 180 -26.91 -26.78 17.36
N VAL A 181 -27.68 -25.70 17.47
CA VAL A 181 -28.85 -25.67 18.34
C VAL A 181 -29.52 -27.02 18.15
N ALA A 182 -29.56 -27.84 19.20
CA ALA A 182 -30.15 -29.16 19.13
C ALA A 182 -31.55 -28.98 18.53
N HIS A 183 -31.73 -29.43 17.28
CA HIS A 183 -33.07 -29.49 16.71
C HIS A 183 -33.85 -30.45 17.60
N ALA A 184 -34.73 -29.88 18.42
CA ALA A 184 -35.76 -30.64 19.08
C ALA A 184 -36.42 -31.50 18.00
N LYS A 185 -36.33 -32.83 18.14
CA LYS A 185 -37.00 -33.78 17.24
C LYS A 185 -38.46 -33.35 17.13
N GLN A 186 -38.83 -32.77 15.99
CA GLN A 186 -40.23 -32.61 15.63
C GLN A 186 -40.78 -34.03 15.50
N LEU A 187 -41.69 -34.39 16.41
CA LEU A 187 -42.51 -35.58 16.25
C LEU A 187 -43.22 -35.47 14.89
N PRO A 188 -43.18 -36.52 14.04
CA PRO A 188 -43.86 -36.48 12.77
C PRO A 188 -45.37 -36.29 13.02
N PRO A 189 -46.07 -35.47 12.21
CA PRO A 189 -47.51 -35.32 12.32
C PRO A 189 -48.18 -36.69 12.16
N ALA A 190 -49.10 -37.02 13.06
CA ALA A 190 -49.84 -38.27 13.03
C ALA A 190 -50.56 -38.41 11.68
N SER A 191 -50.40 -39.56 11.01
CA SER A 191 -51.05 -39.83 9.74
C SER A 191 -52.56 -40.03 9.92
N THR A 192 -53.34 -39.39 9.05
CA THR A 192 -54.81 -39.35 9.07
C THR A 192 -55.48 -40.70 8.77
N TRP A 193 -54.70 -41.76 8.54
CA TRP A 193 -55.20 -43.12 8.23
C TRP A 193 -55.48 -43.97 9.48
N LYS A 194 -55.05 -43.56 10.67
CA LYS A 194 -55.21 -44.34 11.92
C LYS A 194 -56.44 -43.98 12.76
N LEU A 195 -57.27 -43.04 12.32
CA LEU A 195 -58.49 -42.57 13.01
C LEU A 195 -59.80 -43.21 12.50
N GLN A 196 -59.73 -44.22 11.62
CA GLN A 196 -60.92 -44.91 11.07
C GLN A 196 -61.12 -46.36 11.53
N MET A 197 -60.35 -46.84 12.53
CA MET A 197 -60.56 -48.18 13.11
C MET A 197 -60.75 -48.13 14.62
N ILE A 198 -61.71 -47.33 15.10
CA ILE A 198 -62.47 -47.60 16.33
C ILE A 198 -63.90 -47.10 16.08
N LYS A 199 -64.74 -48.00 15.58
CA LYS A 199 -66.19 -48.01 15.83
C LYS A 199 -66.46 -49.21 16.73
#